data_AF-A0A2A6C5L3-F1
#
_entry.id   AF-A0A2A6C5L3-F1
#
_cell.length_a   1.000
_cell.length_b   1.000
_cell.length_c   1.000
_cell.angle_alpha   90.00
_cell.angle_beta   90.00
_cell.angle_gamma   90.00
#
_symmetry.space_group_name_H-M   'P 1'
#
loop_
_entity.id
_entity.type
_entity.pdbx_description
1 polymer ?
#
loop_
_entity_poly.entity_id
_entity_poly.type
_entity_poly.pdbx_seq_one_letter_code
_entity_poly.pdbx_strand_id
1 'polypeptide(L)'
;MGIMVCFMEKLIQTRALAIAAVVMTTYNVYDAIRYRQPTVVIVLWSLFYVFVILAGIFAWVAISRNKPFLFFPIFCSMLLTLVLYSGLLVLAMIALISPDSFYGQYITDNHTDRGASDVSRSDEAYDYAITSLITSAVMVGICIWGIFVNIKSYRAIRERASNGLPFEPESTEQTVKDFHHR
;
A
#
# COMPACT_ATOMS: atom_id res chain seq x y z
N MET A 1 -1.96 -30.90 -8.49
CA MET A 1 -2.90 -30.16 -7.63
C MET A 1 -2.24 -29.05 -6.79
N GLY A 2 -1.13 -29.28 -6.07
CA GLY A 2 -0.56 -28.25 -5.16
C GLY A 2 -0.08 -26.93 -5.77
N ILE A 3 0.41 -26.94 -7.03
CA ILE A 3 0.91 -25.72 -7.69
C ILE A 3 -0.25 -24.78 -8.09
N MET A 4 -1.40 -25.33 -8.48
CA MET A 4 -2.55 -24.58 -8.97
C MET A 4 -3.28 -23.81 -7.84
N VAL A 5 -3.39 -24.42 -6.66
CA VAL A 5 -3.94 -23.78 -5.45
C VAL A 5 -3.07 -22.60 -5.02
N CYS A 6 -1.74 -22.78 -5.01
CA CYS A 6 -0.80 -21.71 -4.67
C CYS A 6 -0.90 -20.52 -5.66
N PHE A 7 -1.20 -20.77 -6.94
CA PHE A 7 -1.42 -19.70 -7.91
C PHE A 7 -2.69 -18.88 -7.65
N MET A 8 -3.82 -19.53 -7.35
CA MET A 8 -5.08 -18.85 -7.03
C MET A 8 -4.94 -17.97 -5.78
N GLU A 9 -4.26 -18.47 -4.75
CA GLU A 9 -3.99 -17.70 -3.53
C GLU A 9 -3.19 -16.42 -3.79
N LYS A 10 -2.19 -16.45 -4.68
CA LYS A 10 -1.36 -15.27 -4.99
C LYS A 10 -2.12 -14.20 -5.79
N LEU A 11 -3.02 -14.61 -6.68
CA LEU A 11 -3.89 -13.69 -7.43
C LEU A 11 -4.91 -13.02 -6.51
N ILE A 12 -5.50 -13.77 -5.56
CA ILE A 12 -6.38 -13.22 -4.52
C ILE A 12 -5.61 -12.26 -3.61
N GLN A 13 -4.41 -12.63 -3.17
CA GLN A 13 -3.54 -11.75 -2.36
C GLN A 13 -3.20 -10.45 -3.09
N THR A 14 -2.95 -10.50 -4.41
CA THR A 14 -2.67 -9.31 -5.22
C THR A 14 -3.88 -8.36 -5.24
N ARG A 15 -5.10 -8.89 -5.37
CA ARG A 15 -6.35 -8.10 -5.33
C ARG A 15 -6.61 -7.51 -3.95
N ALA A 16 -6.42 -8.29 -2.89
CA ALA A 16 -6.57 -7.81 -1.51
C ALA A 16 -5.57 -6.68 -1.19
N LEU A 17 -4.32 -6.81 -1.64
CA LEU A 17 -3.30 -5.76 -1.51
C LEU A 17 -3.69 -4.49 -2.27
N ALA A 18 -4.25 -4.61 -3.47
CA ALA A 18 -4.74 -3.46 -4.23
C ALA A 18 -5.86 -2.72 -3.47
N ILE A 19 -6.83 -3.46 -2.91
CA ILE A 19 -7.92 -2.87 -2.12
C ILE A 19 -7.36 -2.18 -0.86
N ALA A 20 -6.47 -2.84 -0.13
CA ALA A 20 -5.84 -2.28 1.07
C ALA A 20 -5.07 -0.99 0.74
N ALA A 21 -4.35 -0.96 -0.38
CA ALA A 21 -3.64 0.24 -0.84
C ALA A 21 -4.60 1.41 -1.13
N VAL A 22 -5.75 1.16 -1.76
CA VAL A 22 -6.78 2.20 -1.99
C VAL A 22 -7.37 2.70 -0.67
N VAL A 23 -7.69 1.81 0.27
CA VAL A 23 -8.26 2.20 1.58
C VAL A 23 -7.26 3.07 2.36
N MET A 24 -5.99 2.65 2.43
CA MET A 24 -4.94 3.40 3.14
C MET A 24 -4.68 4.77 2.51
N THR A 25 -4.62 4.84 1.17
CA THR A 25 -4.42 6.13 0.50
C THR A 25 -5.64 7.06 0.63
N THR A 26 -6.85 6.51 0.67
CA THR A 26 -8.07 7.28 0.99
C THR A 26 -7.98 7.88 2.40
N TYR A 27 -7.52 7.09 3.37
CA TYR A 27 -7.31 7.55 4.74
C TYR A 27 -6.28 8.69 4.80
N ASN A 28 -5.13 8.57 4.12
CA ASN A 28 -4.12 9.63 4.11
C ASN A 28 -4.63 10.94 3.48
N VAL A 29 -5.44 10.87 2.41
CA VAL A 29 -6.06 12.06 1.81
C VAL A 29 -7.04 12.69 2.79
N TYR A 30 -7.90 11.89 3.42
CA TYR A 30 -8.83 12.36 4.44
C TYR A 30 -8.10 13.04 5.61
N ASP A 31 -7.02 12.41 6.10
CA ASP A 31 -6.18 12.92 7.17
C ASP A 31 -5.55 14.26 6.80
N ALA A 32 -5.00 14.35 5.58
CA ALA A 32 -4.39 15.57 5.07
C ALA A 32 -5.39 16.73 4.98
N ILE A 33 -6.63 16.46 4.58
CA ILE A 33 -7.72 17.44 4.54
C ILE A 33 -8.15 17.83 5.96
N ARG A 34 -8.34 16.85 6.84
CA ARG A 34 -8.81 17.05 8.22
C ARG A 34 -7.85 17.93 9.02
N TYR A 35 -6.54 17.67 8.91
CA TYR A 35 -5.51 18.45 9.60
C TYR A 35 -5.03 19.68 8.83
N ARG A 36 -5.73 20.07 7.75
CA ARG A 36 -5.43 21.27 6.95
C ARG A 36 -3.95 21.37 6.57
N GLN A 37 -3.38 20.24 6.14
CA GLN A 37 -2.00 20.18 5.66
C GLN A 37 -1.78 21.23 4.56
N PRO A 38 -0.53 21.66 4.32
CA PRO A 38 -0.22 22.56 3.23
C PRO A 38 -0.82 22.07 1.90
N THR A 39 -1.33 22.99 1.07
CA THR A 39 -2.02 22.64 -0.19
C THR A 39 -1.20 21.69 -1.06
N VAL A 40 0.12 21.86 -1.08
CA VAL A 40 1.05 20.97 -1.80
C VAL A 40 0.95 19.52 -1.32
N VAL A 41 0.86 19.30 0.00
CA VAL A 41 0.73 17.96 0.60
C VAL A 41 -0.60 17.31 0.21
N ILE A 42 -1.70 18.07 0.26
CA ILE A 42 -3.02 17.58 -0.16
C ILE A 42 -3.01 17.19 -1.65
N VAL A 43 -2.42 18.03 -2.51
CA VAL A 43 -2.31 17.75 -3.96
C VAL A 43 -1.45 16.51 -4.21
N LEU A 44 -0.31 16.37 -3.54
CA LEU A 44 0.55 15.20 -3.68
C LEU A 44 -0.16 13.90 -3.26
N TRP A 45 -0.84 13.89 -2.12
CA TRP A 45 -1.62 12.73 -1.68
C TRP A 45 -2.78 12.40 -2.63
N SER A 46 -3.42 13.41 -3.21
CA SER A 46 -4.50 13.23 -4.19
C SER A 46 -3.99 12.64 -5.50
N LEU A 47 -2.85 13.12 -6.01
CA LEU A 47 -2.21 12.56 -7.21
C LEU A 47 -1.76 11.12 -6.97
N PHE A 48 -1.17 10.87 -5.80
CA PHE A 48 -0.76 9.53 -5.39
C PHE A 48 -1.96 8.58 -5.27
N TYR A 49 -3.08 9.05 -4.72
CA TYR A 49 -4.34 8.30 -4.65
C TYR A 49 -4.84 7.87 -6.03
N VAL A 50 -4.87 8.81 -7.00
CA VAL A 50 -5.23 8.50 -8.40
C VAL A 50 -4.30 7.44 -8.98
N PHE A 51 -2.98 7.55 -8.74
CA PHE A 51 -2.00 6.58 -9.22
C PHE A 51 -2.23 5.18 -8.63
N VAL A 52 -2.55 5.08 -7.35
CA VAL A 52 -2.83 3.81 -6.67
C VAL A 52 -4.13 3.17 -7.18
N ILE A 53 -5.18 3.95 -7.44
CA ILE A 53 -6.40 3.43 -8.08
C ILE A 53 -6.10 2.87 -9.47
N LEU A 54 -5.37 3.63 -10.30
CA LEU A 54 -5.00 3.19 -11.65
C LEU A 54 -4.18 1.90 -11.61
N ALA A 55 -3.19 1.82 -10.72
CA ALA A 55 -2.41 0.61 -10.49
C ALA A 55 -3.30 -0.58 -10.09
N GLY A 56 -4.26 -0.38 -9.18
CA GLY A 56 -5.23 -1.41 -8.78
C GLY A 56 -6.11 -1.90 -9.95
N ILE A 57 -6.58 -0.98 -10.79
CA ILE A 57 -7.34 -1.32 -12.01
C ILE A 57 -6.46 -2.13 -12.97
N PHE A 58 -5.21 -1.71 -13.18
CA PHE A 58 -4.26 -2.44 -14.03
C PHE A 58 -3.97 -3.84 -13.48
N ALA A 59 -3.86 -4.02 -12.16
CA ALA A 59 -3.74 -5.33 -11.53
C ALA A 59 -4.93 -6.23 -11.88
N TRP A 60 -6.13 -5.69 -11.77
CA TRP A 60 -7.35 -6.43 -12.06
C TRP A 60 -7.40 -6.84 -13.53
N VAL A 61 -7.10 -5.91 -14.43
CA VAL A 61 -7.09 -6.14 -15.88
C VAL A 61 -5.99 -7.13 -16.27
N ALA A 62 -4.79 -7.02 -15.69
CA ALA A 62 -3.67 -7.92 -15.93
C ALA A 62 -4.05 -9.37 -15.64
N ILE A 63 -4.73 -9.59 -14.51
CA ILE A 63 -5.20 -10.91 -14.07
C ILE A 63 -6.34 -11.40 -14.98
N SER A 64 -7.37 -10.59 -15.20
CA SER A 64 -8.56 -10.99 -15.98
C SER A 64 -8.28 -11.19 -17.47
N ARG A 65 -7.31 -10.46 -18.04
CA ARG A 65 -6.95 -10.54 -19.47
C ARG A 65 -5.67 -11.33 -19.74
N ASN A 66 -5.07 -11.92 -18.71
CA ASN A 66 -3.79 -12.67 -18.80
C ASN A 66 -2.68 -11.85 -19.50
N LYS A 67 -2.59 -10.54 -19.19
CA LYS A 67 -1.66 -9.60 -19.82
C LYS A 67 -0.53 -9.21 -18.84
N PRO A 68 0.64 -9.88 -18.89
CA PRO A 68 1.69 -9.69 -17.89
C PRO A 68 2.29 -8.28 -17.88
N PHE A 69 2.32 -7.58 -19.02
CA PHE A 69 2.88 -6.22 -19.09
C PHE A 69 2.13 -5.19 -18.21
N LEU A 70 0.84 -5.46 -17.92
CA LEU A 70 0.02 -4.59 -17.08
C LEU A 70 0.37 -4.68 -15.59
N PHE A 71 1.32 -5.53 -15.18
CA PHE A 71 1.88 -5.51 -13.83
C PHE A 71 2.87 -4.37 -13.59
N PHE A 72 3.47 -3.81 -14.65
CA PHE A 72 4.49 -2.77 -14.52
C PHE A 72 4.01 -1.53 -13.75
N PRO A 73 2.81 -0.96 -14.01
CA PRO A 73 2.29 0.16 -13.22
C PRO A 73 2.16 -0.13 -11.72
N ILE A 74 1.80 -1.38 -11.34
CA ILE A 74 1.67 -1.79 -9.94
C ILE A 74 3.04 -1.88 -9.27
N PHE A 75 4.04 -2.37 -10.00
CA PHE A 75 5.41 -2.39 -9.50
C PHE A 75 5.92 -0.98 -9.26
N CYS A 76 5.73 -0.09 -10.23
CA CYS A 76 6.10 1.31 -10.08
C CYS A 76 5.37 1.98 -8.91
N SER A 77 4.07 1.71 -8.72
CA SER A 77 3.32 2.25 -7.59
C SER A 77 3.85 1.72 -6.27
N MET A 78 4.07 0.41 -6.15
CA MET A 78 4.60 -0.20 -4.92
C MET A 78 6.01 0.30 -4.58
N LEU A 79 6.87 0.50 -5.58
CA LEU A 79 8.20 1.08 -5.39
C LEU A 79 8.13 2.53 -4.95
N LEU A 80 7.26 3.34 -5.57
CA LEU A 80 7.06 4.73 -5.17
C LEU A 80 6.54 4.83 -3.74
N THR A 81 5.54 4.00 -3.39
CA THR A 81 5.02 3.87 -2.01
C THR A 81 6.14 3.49 -1.04
N LEU A 82 6.96 2.49 -1.40
CA LEU A 82 8.06 2.03 -0.57
C LEU A 82 9.06 3.15 -0.29
N VAL A 83 9.46 3.91 -1.32
CA VAL A 83 10.40 5.04 -1.17
C VAL A 83 9.80 6.12 -0.28
N LEU A 84 8.54 6.49 -0.52
CA LEU A 84 7.85 7.53 0.25
C LEU A 84 7.75 7.17 1.73
N TYR A 85 7.26 5.96 2.05
CA TYR A 85 7.12 5.51 3.43
C TYR A 85 8.46 5.22 4.11
N SER A 86 9.50 4.82 3.37
CA SER A 86 10.86 4.72 3.93
C SER A 86 11.41 6.10 4.31
N GLY A 87 11.13 7.13 3.49
CA GLY A 87 11.49 8.52 3.81
C GLY A 87 10.76 9.02 5.06
N LEU A 88 9.44 8.81 5.14
CA LEU A 88 8.65 9.17 6.32
C LEU A 88 9.10 8.42 7.59
N LEU A 89 9.46 7.14 7.46
CA LEU A 89 10.01 6.35 8.55
C LEU A 89 11.31 6.97 9.10
N VAL A 90 12.22 7.39 8.22
CA VAL A 90 13.45 8.07 8.63
C VAL A 90 13.16 9.43 9.28
N LEU A 91 12.25 10.22 8.70
CA LEU A 91 11.85 11.52 9.27
C LEU A 91 11.22 11.36 10.66
N ALA A 92 10.35 10.37 10.85
CA ALA A 92 9.73 10.07 12.14
C ALA A 92 10.77 9.63 13.17
N MET A 93 11.74 8.79 12.79
CA MET A 93 12.86 8.44 13.67
C MET A 93 13.69 9.67 14.07
N ILE A 94 13.98 10.57 13.11
CA ILE A 94 14.71 11.81 13.39
C ILE A 94 13.92 12.69 14.37
N ALA A 95 12.61 12.84 14.20
CA ALA A 95 11.78 13.62 15.12
C ALA A 95 11.73 13.03 16.53
N LEU A 96 11.75 11.70 16.68
CA LEU A 96 11.79 11.05 17.99
C LEU A 96 13.15 11.22 18.70
N ILE A 97 14.25 11.19 17.94
CA ILE A 97 15.60 11.37 18.50
C ILE A 97 15.87 12.84 18.79
N SER A 98 15.43 13.73 17.92
CA SER A 98 15.65 15.17 17.98
C SER A 98 14.34 15.92 17.66
N PRO A 99 13.54 16.23 18.69
CA PRO A 99 12.30 17.00 18.56
C PRO A 99 12.54 18.39 17.94
N ASP A 100 13.73 18.97 18.16
CA ASP A 100 14.14 20.26 17.61
C ASP A 100 14.58 20.19 16.13
N SER A 101 14.57 19.01 15.52
CA SER A 101 14.84 18.86 14.10
C SER A 101 13.78 19.55 13.23
N PHE A 102 14.11 19.87 11.98
CA PHE A 102 13.18 20.49 11.03
C PHE A 102 11.83 19.76 10.96
N TYR A 103 11.84 18.41 10.96
CA TYR A 103 10.61 17.62 10.92
C TYR A 103 9.89 17.55 12.27
N GLY A 104 10.62 17.54 13.39
CA GLY A 104 10.01 17.61 14.71
C GLY A 104 9.27 18.94 14.93
N GLN A 105 9.89 20.07 14.56
CA GLN A 105 9.24 21.38 14.57
C GLN A 105 8.03 21.43 13.63
N TYR A 106 8.12 20.83 12.44
CA TYR A 106 6.98 20.73 11.52
C TYR A 106 5.77 20.02 12.15
N ILE A 107 5.99 18.91 12.87
CA ILE A 107 4.93 18.19 13.57
C ILE A 107 4.32 19.07 14.65
N THR A 108 5.14 19.70 15.49
CA THR A 108 4.69 20.58 16.56
C THR A 108 3.86 21.76 16.04
N ASP A 109 4.22 22.34 14.90
CA ASP A 109 3.53 23.52 14.38
C ASP A 109 2.23 23.23 13.62
N ASN A 110 2.10 22.01 13.07
CA ASN A 110 0.99 21.66 12.18
C ASN A 110 0.07 20.56 12.73
N HIS A 111 0.51 19.76 13.70
CA HIS A 111 -0.23 18.57 14.18
C HIS A 111 -0.52 18.59 15.69
N THR A 112 -0.21 19.69 16.36
CA THR A 112 -0.60 19.93 17.76
C THR A 112 -1.56 21.11 17.82
N ASP A 113 -2.41 21.16 18.84
CA ASP A 113 -3.32 22.30 19.03
C ASP A 113 -2.53 23.56 19.41
N ARG A 114 -2.72 24.65 18.67
CA ARG A 114 -2.06 25.94 18.92
C ARG A 114 -2.52 26.58 20.24
N GLY A 115 -3.65 26.15 20.78
CA GLY A 115 -4.16 26.58 22.09
C GLY A 115 -3.66 25.75 23.27
N ALA A 116 -2.97 24.63 23.02
CA ALA A 116 -2.51 23.72 24.07
C ALA A 116 -1.23 24.23 24.74
N SER A 117 -1.03 23.82 26.01
CA SER A 117 0.20 24.13 26.75
C SER A 117 1.43 23.51 26.09
N ASP A 118 2.62 24.08 26.31
CA ASP A 118 3.87 23.57 25.70
C ASP A 118 4.14 22.09 26.04
N VAL A 119 3.77 21.65 27.25
CA VAL A 119 3.90 20.26 27.68
C VAL A 119 2.97 19.35 26.87
N SER A 120 1.70 19.71 26.75
CA SER A 120 0.73 18.95 25.94
C SER A 120 1.09 18.93 24.45
N ARG A 121 1.67 20.01 23.91
CA ARG A 121 2.13 20.04 22.52
C ARG A 121 3.31 19.11 22.30
N SER A 122 4.25 19.04 23.25
CA SER A 122 5.35 18.08 23.19
C SER A 122 4.86 16.63 23.21
N ASP A 123 3.88 16.31 24.07
CA ASP A 123 3.30 14.96 24.16
C ASP A 123 2.53 14.58 22.88
N GLU A 124 1.71 15.48 22.34
CA GLU A 124 0.99 15.27 21.08
C GLU A 124 1.94 15.07 19.89
N ALA A 125 3.01 15.86 19.81
CA ALA A 125 4.02 15.73 18.76
C ALA A 125 4.76 14.38 18.84
N TYR A 126 5.06 13.92 20.07
CA TYR A 126 5.68 12.62 20.31
C TYR A 126 4.74 11.47 19.91
N ASP A 127 3.47 11.52 20.30
CA ASP A 127 2.46 10.53 19.92
C ASP A 127 2.26 10.46 18.41
N TYR A 128 2.24 11.62 17.74
CA TYR A 128 2.18 11.68 16.28
C TYR A 128 3.43 11.04 15.65
N ALA A 129 4.63 11.34 16.15
CA ALA A 129 5.87 10.79 15.63
C ALA A 129 5.95 9.26 15.79
N ILE A 130 5.51 8.70 16.93
CA ILE A 130 5.38 7.26 17.13
C ILE A 130 4.38 6.65 16.15
N THR A 131 3.18 7.25 16.04
CA THR A 131 2.14 6.75 15.16
C THR A 131 2.60 6.74 13.70
N SER A 132 3.28 7.81 13.28
CA SER A 132 3.89 7.95 11.96
C SER A 132 4.97 6.90 11.72
N LEU A 133 5.83 6.63 12.71
CA LEU A 133 6.86 5.60 12.64
C LEU A 133 6.26 4.20 12.47
N ILE A 134 5.31 3.82 13.33
CA ILE A 134 4.66 2.50 13.28
C ILE A 134 3.93 2.31 11.96
N THR A 135 3.14 3.30 11.56
CA THR A 135 2.38 3.25 10.29
C THR A 135 3.33 3.11 9.10
N SER A 136 4.42 3.88 9.08
CA SER A 136 5.41 3.81 8.01
C SER A 136 6.14 2.47 7.98
N ALA A 137 6.50 1.91 9.14
CA ALA A 137 7.14 0.59 9.24
C ALA A 137 6.25 -0.54 8.71
N VAL A 138 4.97 -0.53 9.10
CA VAL A 138 3.97 -1.50 8.62
C VAL A 138 3.80 -1.37 7.10
N MET A 139 3.70 -0.14 6.59
CA MET A 139 3.55 0.11 5.16
C MET A 139 4.76 -0.32 4.35
N VAL A 140 5.99 -0.09 4.84
CA VAL A 140 7.23 -0.61 4.24
C VAL A 140 7.18 -2.13 4.17
N GLY A 141 6.80 -2.81 5.26
CA GLY A 141 6.64 -4.26 5.29
C GLY A 141 5.64 -4.78 4.26
N ILE A 142 4.47 -4.14 4.17
CA ILE A 142 3.43 -4.46 3.18
C ILE A 142 3.94 -4.25 1.75
N CYS A 143 4.70 -3.18 1.49
CA CYS A 143 5.24 -2.92 0.16
C CYS A 143 6.29 -3.96 -0.25
N ILE A 144 7.20 -4.34 0.65
CA ILE A 144 8.20 -5.38 0.39
C ILE A 144 7.51 -6.71 0.10
N TRP A 145 6.54 -7.10 0.93
CA TRP A 145 5.74 -8.30 0.71
C TRP A 145 4.96 -8.24 -0.61
N GLY A 146 4.35 -7.10 -0.90
CA GLY A 146 3.58 -6.84 -2.11
C GLY A 146 4.43 -6.94 -3.38
N ILE A 147 5.65 -6.42 -3.37
CA ILE A 147 6.61 -6.58 -4.47
C ILE A 147 6.88 -8.06 -4.71
N PHE A 148 7.15 -8.84 -3.67
CA PHE A 148 7.41 -10.27 -3.80
C PHE A 148 6.20 -11.04 -4.36
N VAL A 149 4.98 -10.74 -3.88
CA VAL A 149 3.74 -11.33 -4.39
C VAL A 149 3.54 -10.97 -5.86
N ASN A 150 3.70 -9.69 -6.23
CA ASN A 150 3.57 -9.24 -7.62
C ASN A 150 4.61 -9.90 -8.55
N ILE A 151 5.85 -10.15 -8.10
CA ILE A 151 6.88 -10.85 -8.91
C ILE A 151 6.43 -12.27 -9.20
N LYS A 152 5.89 -12.97 -8.19
CA LYS A 152 5.38 -14.32 -8.36
C LYS A 152 4.15 -14.35 -9.26
N SER A 153 3.19 -13.44 -9.07
CA SER A 153 2.00 -13.30 -9.91
C SER A 153 2.36 -12.99 -11.37
N TYR A 154 3.35 -12.12 -11.61
CA TYR A 154 3.86 -11.81 -12.94
C TYR A 154 4.46 -13.05 -13.62
N ARG A 155 5.33 -13.80 -12.93
CA ARG A 155 5.92 -15.04 -13.46
C ARG A 155 4.83 -16.06 -13.80
N ALA A 156 3.85 -16.24 -12.92
CA ALA A 156 2.70 -17.12 -13.13
C ALA A 156 1.91 -16.78 -14.39
N ILE A 157 1.57 -15.50 -14.57
CA ILE A 157 0.78 -15.01 -15.70
C ILE A 157 1.59 -15.09 -16.99
N ARG A 158 2.89 -14.80 -16.93
CA ARG A 158 3.80 -14.93 -18.07
C ARG A 158 3.89 -16.39 -18.54
N GLU A 159 4.05 -17.35 -17.63
CA GLU A 159 4.07 -18.79 -17.94
C GLU A 159 2.75 -19.26 -18.54
N ARG A 160 1.61 -18.79 -18.01
CA ARG A 160 0.29 -19.10 -18.59
C ARG A 160 0.13 -18.52 -20.00
N ALA A 161 0.54 -17.28 -20.20
CA ALA A 161 0.47 -16.61 -21.48
C ALA A 161 1.38 -17.27 -22.53
N SER A 162 2.59 -17.73 -22.16
CA SER A 162 3.47 -18.47 -23.07
C SER A 162 2.94 -19.86 -23.42
N ASN A 163 2.19 -20.49 -22.51
CA ASN A 163 1.63 -21.83 -22.72
C ASN A 163 0.25 -21.82 -23.39
N GLY A 164 -0.30 -20.64 -23.75
CA GLY A 164 -1.59 -20.52 -24.42
C GLY A 164 -2.81 -20.98 -23.60
N LEU A 165 -2.67 -21.11 -22.28
CA LEU A 165 -3.73 -21.61 -21.41
C LEU A 165 -4.78 -20.50 -21.15
N PRO A 166 -6.08 -20.73 -21.43
CA PRO A 166 -7.13 -19.77 -21.12
C PRO A 166 -7.33 -19.62 -19.60
N PHE A 167 -7.87 -18.48 -19.19
CA PHE A 167 -8.32 -18.27 -17.81
C PHE A 167 -9.63 -19.04 -17.61
N GLU A 168 -9.57 -20.27 -17.12
CA GLU A 168 -10.74 -20.93 -16.53
C GLU A 168 -10.83 -20.46 -15.08
N PRO A 169 -11.79 -19.58 -14.71
CA PRO A 169 -12.17 -19.49 -13.32
C PRO A 169 -12.72 -20.87 -12.95
N GLU A 170 -12.04 -21.60 -12.06
CA GLU A 170 -12.69 -22.73 -11.41
C GLU A 170 -14.02 -22.21 -10.86
N SER A 171 -15.13 -22.69 -11.43
CA SER A 171 -16.43 -22.37 -10.88
C SER A 171 -16.40 -22.81 -9.43
N THR A 172 -16.90 -21.96 -8.54
CA THR A 172 -16.91 -22.22 -7.10
C THR A 172 -17.58 -23.57 -6.76
N GLU A 173 -18.41 -24.10 -7.68
CA GLU A 173 -18.97 -25.44 -7.63
C GLU A 173 -17.94 -26.59 -7.69
N GLN A 174 -16.85 -26.44 -8.43
CA GLN A 174 -15.90 -27.54 -8.65
C GLN A 174 -14.99 -27.74 -7.43
N THR A 175 -14.56 -26.64 -6.79
CA THR A 175 -13.82 -26.68 -5.53
C THR A 175 -14.66 -27.22 -4.37
N VAL A 176 -15.98 -26.93 -4.35
CA VAL A 176 -16.90 -27.46 -3.33
C VAL A 176 -17.16 -28.96 -3.53
N LYS A 177 -17.28 -29.43 -4.78
CA LYS A 177 -17.43 -30.86 -5.08
C LYS A 177 -16.19 -31.68 -4.70
N ASP A 178 -15.00 -31.15 -4.96
CA ASP A 178 -13.75 -31.82 -4.59
C ASP A 178 -13.49 -31.82 -3.07
N PHE A 179 -14.04 -30.86 -2.33
CA PHE A 179 -13.97 -30.82 -0.87
C PHE A 179 -14.92 -31.83 -0.20
N HIS A 180 -16.06 -32.15 -0.81
CA HIS A 180 -17.01 -33.13 -0.29
C HIS A 180 -16.68 -34.59 -0.63
N HIS A 181 -15.69 -34.83 -1.51
CA HIS A 181 -15.22 -36.18 -1.86
C HIS A 181 -13.92 -36.60 -1.14
N ARG A 182 -13.47 -35.84 -0.13
CA ARG A 182 -12.42 -36.24 0.81
C ARG A 182 -12.99 -36.39 2.21
#